data_AF-A0A6N7E0M7-F1
#
_entry.id   AF-A0A6N7E0M7-F1
#
_cell.length_a   1.000
_cell.length_b   1.000
_cell.length_c   1.000
_cell.angle_alpha   90.00
_cell.angle_beta   90.00
_cell.angle_gamma   90.00
#
_symmetry.space_group_name_H-M   'P 1'
#
loop_
_entity.id
_entity.type
_entity.pdbx_description
1 polymer ?
#
loop_
_entity_poly.entity_id
_entity_poly.type
_entity_poly.pdbx_seq_one_letter_code
_entity_poly.pdbx_strand_id
1 'polypeptide(L)'
;MALTTSRLPLKRKSKLDLWHWIKHIQEQRDILEPVFIEVVDLIDTFGEVIKGACIGKSPAANPNTLLTLRHLQNGFLGINTLREPAPKTFQYFDSMNQKFLVYAENLVQSLQKSTPTQFALNTNFQTEFDIDKTIANFEKPKFKQVPLAQSLFYLAQYINLHLEAYSHFLKDLQPVKIPKQWEKENASVSACGIAIHVPKRFPLNSKVETNFYFSETDEVLKLKATIVRCNSLPKEQSECNALDFDFPTSSDQSLIQRQLEQFQITRCLAFDL
;
A
#
# COMPACT_ATOMS: atom_id res chain seq x y z
N MET A 1 -13.81 5.44 -4.33
CA MET A 1 -12.57 4.69 -4.03
C MET A 1 -11.47 5.72 -3.80
N ALA A 2 -11.13 6.05 -2.57
CA ALA A 2 -10.03 7.00 -2.29
C ALA A 2 -9.14 6.40 -1.21
N LEU A 3 -7.84 6.28 -1.51
CA LEU A 3 -6.83 5.89 -0.54
C LEU A 3 -6.52 7.12 0.31
N THR A 4 -6.99 7.15 1.56
CA THR A 4 -6.46 8.06 2.57
C THR A 4 -5.56 7.28 3.52
N THR A 5 -4.54 6.64 2.95
CA THR A 5 -3.22 6.33 3.55
C THR A 5 -3.18 6.11 5.08
N SER A 6 -3.52 4.88 5.49
CA SER A 6 -3.15 4.24 6.77
C SER A 6 -1.66 4.38 7.13
N ARG A 7 -0.79 4.29 6.12
CA ARG A 7 0.66 4.33 6.29
C ARG A 7 1.24 5.74 6.15
N LEU A 8 0.43 6.81 6.11
CA LEU A 8 0.95 8.19 6.15
C LEU A 8 1.90 8.44 7.33
N PRO A 9 1.61 7.98 8.56
CA PRO A 9 2.51 8.16 9.70
C PRO A 9 3.84 7.42 9.48
N LEU A 10 3.78 6.19 8.95
CA LEU A 10 4.96 5.37 8.63
C LEU A 10 5.79 5.98 7.49
N LYS A 11 5.16 6.40 6.39
CA LYS A 11 5.80 7.10 5.27
C LYS A 11 6.49 8.39 5.74
N ARG A 12 5.79 9.21 6.52
CA ARG A 12 6.36 10.44 7.11
C ARG A 12 7.52 10.12 8.04
N LYS A 13 7.37 9.11 8.89
CA LYS A 13 8.44 8.68 9.80
C LYS A 13 9.66 8.18 9.04
N SER A 14 9.51 7.24 8.09
CA SER A 14 10.62 6.74 7.28
C SER A 14 11.29 7.85 6.46
N LYS A 15 10.52 8.80 5.92
CA LYS A 15 11.09 9.98 5.23
C LYS A 15 11.87 10.88 6.20
N LEU A 16 11.35 11.12 7.41
CA LEU A 16 12.05 11.90 8.43
C LEU A 16 13.34 11.21 8.90
N ASP A 17 13.29 9.91 9.16
CA ASP A 17 14.43 9.09 9.55
C ASP A 17 15.49 9.07 8.43
N LEU A 18 15.06 8.92 7.17
CA LEU A 18 15.93 9.04 6.00
C LEU A 18 16.69 10.37 5.98
N TRP A 19 15.97 11.50 6.07
CA TRP A 19 16.60 12.82 6.06
C TRP A 19 17.47 13.08 7.29
N HIS A 20 17.09 12.53 8.43
CA HIS A 20 17.92 12.56 9.63
C HIS A 20 19.28 11.92 9.34
N TRP A 21 19.31 10.70 8.79
CA TRP A 21 20.56 9.99 8.53
C TRP A 21 21.38 10.60 7.39
N ILE A 22 20.74 11.10 6.33
CA ILE A 22 21.43 11.78 5.22
C ILE A 22 22.25 12.97 5.74
N LYS A 23 21.70 13.76 6.67
CA LYS A 23 22.41 14.91 7.28
C LYS A 23 23.67 14.52 8.06
N HIS A 24 23.77 13.27 8.50
CA HIS A 24 24.91 12.75 9.24
C HIS A 24 25.95 12.07 8.34
N ILE A 25 25.73 12.00 7.03
CA ILE A 25 26.74 11.54 6.07
C ILE A 25 27.84 12.63 5.98
N GLN A 26 29.06 12.26 6.34
CA GLN A 26 30.22 13.17 6.29
C GLN A 26 31.02 13.02 4.99
N GLU A 27 31.21 11.79 4.53
CA GLU A 27 31.97 11.49 3.30
C GLU A 27 31.07 11.60 2.08
N GLN A 28 31.58 12.24 1.01
CA GLN A 28 30.91 12.28 -0.30
C GLN A 28 29.47 12.82 -0.28
N ARG A 29 29.15 13.65 0.72
CA ARG A 29 27.79 14.18 0.92
C ARG A 29 27.33 15.00 -0.29
N ASP A 30 28.22 15.78 -0.86
CA ASP A 30 28.01 16.63 -2.04
C ASP A 30 27.54 15.85 -3.27
N ILE A 31 28.00 14.60 -3.43
CA ILE A 31 27.54 13.73 -4.52
C ILE A 31 26.35 12.85 -4.11
N LEU A 32 26.24 12.45 -2.84
CA LEU A 32 25.18 11.55 -2.37
C LEU A 32 23.84 12.25 -2.12
N GLU A 33 23.85 13.41 -1.47
CA GLU A 33 22.63 14.14 -1.10
C GLU A 33 21.74 14.47 -2.31
N PRO A 34 22.26 14.95 -3.46
CA PRO A 34 21.46 15.17 -4.66
C PRO A 34 20.79 13.89 -5.18
N VAL A 35 21.50 12.75 -5.14
CA VAL A 35 20.94 11.46 -5.55
C VAL A 35 19.77 11.06 -4.66
N PHE A 36 19.91 11.19 -3.33
CA PHE A 36 18.80 10.91 -2.41
C PHE A 36 17.58 11.81 -2.67
N ILE A 37 17.79 13.09 -2.94
CA ILE A 37 16.71 14.04 -3.28
C ILE A 37 15.97 13.61 -4.53
N GLU A 38 16.68 13.36 -5.63
CA GLU A 38 16.08 12.92 -6.89
C GLU A 38 15.25 11.64 -6.70
N VAL A 39 15.82 10.65 -6.01
CA VAL A 39 15.16 9.37 -5.77
C VAL A 39 13.88 9.55 -4.95
N VAL A 40 13.93 10.35 -3.88
CA VAL A 40 12.75 10.63 -3.04
C VAL A 40 11.67 11.36 -3.83
N ASP A 41 12.04 12.34 -4.65
CA ASP A 41 11.11 13.10 -5.49
C ASP A 41 10.41 12.20 -6.52
N LEU A 42 11.15 11.24 -7.10
CA LEU A 42 10.57 10.27 -8.03
C LEU A 42 9.60 9.30 -7.34
N ILE A 43 9.93 8.84 -6.13
CA ILE A 43 9.06 7.99 -5.31
C ILE A 43 7.77 8.72 -4.93
N ASP A 44 7.88 10.00 -4.55
CA ASP A 44 6.72 10.84 -4.23
C ASP A 44 5.84 11.03 -5.47
N THR A 45 6.46 11.29 -6.63
CA THR A 45 5.78 11.40 -7.92
C THR A 45 4.99 10.13 -8.25
N PHE A 46 5.58 8.95 -8.05
CA PHE A 46 4.90 7.67 -8.21
C PHE A 46 3.67 7.55 -7.30
N GLY A 47 3.80 7.96 -6.04
CA GLY A 47 2.70 8.02 -5.08
C GLY A 47 1.56 8.94 -5.52
N GLU A 48 1.86 10.12 -6.06
CA GLU A 48 0.86 11.07 -6.58
C GLU A 48 0.14 10.53 -7.82
N VAL A 49 0.84 9.84 -8.72
CA VAL A 49 0.21 9.20 -9.88
C VAL A 49 -0.80 8.13 -9.43
N ILE A 50 -0.45 7.30 -8.44
CA ILE A 50 -1.39 6.30 -7.90
C ILE A 50 -2.61 6.97 -7.26
N LYS A 51 -2.42 8.04 -6.48
CA LYS A 51 -3.53 8.81 -5.91
C LYS A 51 -4.45 9.35 -7.00
N GLY A 52 -3.88 9.86 -8.08
CA GLY A 52 -4.62 10.29 -9.27
C GLY A 52 -5.42 9.15 -9.90
N ALA A 53 -4.80 8.00 -10.09
CA ALA A 53 -5.45 6.80 -10.65
C ALA A 53 -6.64 6.34 -9.79
N CYS A 54 -6.51 6.38 -8.46
CA CYS A 54 -7.58 5.97 -7.55
C CYS A 54 -8.88 6.76 -7.70
N ILE A 55 -8.78 8.04 -8.08
CA ILE A 55 -9.95 8.91 -8.30
C ILE A 55 -10.35 8.99 -9.79
N GLY A 56 -9.84 8.08 -10.62
CA GLY A 56 -10.19 7.99 -12.03
C GLY A 56 -9.57 9.07 -12.92
N LYS A 57 -8.52 9.78 -12.47
CA LYS A 57 -7.80 10.70 -13.35
C LYS A 57 -7.02 9.90 -14.40
N SER A 58 -7.36 10.10 -15.68
CA SER A 58 -6.61 9.52 -16.79
C SER A 58 -5.36 10.35 -17.12
N PRO A 59 -4.15 9.76 -17.07
CA PRO A 59 -2.92 10.43 -17.50
C PRO A 59 -2.89 10.81 -18.97
N ALA A 60 -3.60 10.07 -19.83
CA ALA A 60 -3.58 10.27 -21.27
C ALA A 60 -4.26 11.59 -21.71
N ALA A 61 -5.06 12.19 -20.83
CA ALA A 61 -5.79 13.43 -21.14
C ALA A 61 -4.98 14.71 -20.90
N ASN A 62 -3.79 14.64 -20.27
CA ASN A 62 -3.01 15.81 -19.89
C ASN A 62 -1.52 15.68 -20.30
N PRO A 63 -1.00 16.58 -21.17
CA PRO A 63 0.40 16.59 -21.60
C PRO A 63 1.41 16.60 -20.44
N ASN A 64 1.10 17.31 -19.35
CA ASN A 64 1.97 17.34 -18.16
C ASN A 64 2.09 15.97 -17.52
N THR A 65 1.02 15.17 -17.55
CA THR A 65 1.05 13.81 -17.00
C THR A 65 1.88 12.87 -17.87
N LEU A 66 1.93 13.06 -19.19
CA LEU A 66 2.82 12.27 -20.06
C LEU A 66 4.30 12.48 -19.72
N LEU A 67 4.71 13.71 -19.41
CA LEU A 67 6.07 13.99 -18.93
C LEU A 67 6.34 13.31 -17.58
N THR A 68 5.37 13.36 -16.66
CA THR A 68 5.46 12.64 -15.38
C THR A 68 5.61 11.13 -15.56
N LEU A 69 4.83 10.52 -16.46
CA LEU A 69 4.93 9.08 -16.71
C LEU A 69 6.28 8.70 -17.33
N ARG A 70 6.79 9.50 -18.29
CA ARG A 70 8.13 9.29 -18.86
C ARG A 70 9.21 9.43 -17.79
N HIS A 71 9.07 10.39 -16.89
CA HIS A 71 10.01 10.56 -15.77
C HIS A 71 10.05 9.32 -14.88
N LEU A 72 8.89 8.73 -14.56
CA LEU A 72 8.80 7.46 -13.83
C LEU A 72 9.48 6.30 -14.56
N GLN A 73 9.32 6.20 -15.88
CA GLN A 73 9.96 5.15 -16.69
C GLN A 73 11.48 5.27 -16.79
N ASN A 74 12.03 6.47 -16.58
CA ASN A 74 13.48 6.67 -16.61
C ASN A 74 14.16 6.21 -15.31
N GLY A 75 13.40 6.03 -14.22
CA GLY A 75 13.94 5.61 -12.93
C GLY A 75 14.91 6.63 -12.33
N PHE A 76 15.81 6.14 -11.48
CA PHE A 76 16.81 6.95 -10.79
C PHE A 76 17.98 7.25 -11.74
N LEU A 77 18.02 8.43 -12.35
CA LEU A 77 19.04 8.77 -13.36
C LEU A 77 20.35 9.27 -12.72
N GLY A 78 20.25 10.07 -11.65
CA GLY A 78 21.41 10.65 -10.99
C GLY A 78 22.31 9.66 -10.28
N ILE A 79 21.86 8.41 -10.06
CA ILE A 79 22.68 7.35 -9.45
C ILE A 79 23.96 7.09 -10.26
N ASN A 80 23.96 7.37 -11.57
CA ASN A 80 25.12 7.16 -12.44
C ASN A 80 26.33 8.01 -12.02
N THR A 81 26.10 9.14 -11.35
CA THR A 81 27.17 9.97 -10.77
C THR A 81 27.96 9.24 -9.69
N LEU A 82 27.39 8.19 -9.08
CA LEU A 82 28.00 7.40 -8.02
C LEU A 82 28.83 6.23 -8.53
N ARG A 83 28.75 5.91 -9.84
CA ARG A 83 29.32 4.67 -10.40
C ARG A 83 30.83 4.55 -10.14
N GLU A 84 31.58 5.61 -10.44
CA GLU A 84 33.03 5.68 -10.22
C GLU A 84 33.40 6.06 -8.77
N PRO A 85 32.85 7.14 -8.18
CA PRO A 85 33.30 7.58 -6.85
C PRO A 85 32.80 6.70 -5.70
N ALA A 86 31.70 5.95 -5.87
CA ALA A 86 31.06 5.16 -4.82
C ALA A 86 30.41 3.86 -5.36
N PRO A 87 31.19 2.93 -5.96
CA PRO A 87 30.66 1.80 -6.73
C PRO A 87 29.75 0.86 -5.94
N LYS A 88 30.06 0.62 -4.66
CA LYS A 88 29.20 -0.21 -3.79
C LYS A 88 27.86 0.48 -3.50
N THR A 89 27.89 1.79 -3.26
CA THR A 89 26.67 2.58 -3.03
C THR A 89 25.82 2.62 -4.29
N PHE A 90 26.45 2.80 -5.46
CA PHE A 90 25.80 2.69 -6.76
C PHE A 90 25.06 1.35 -6.92
N GLN A 91 25.67 0.22 -6.59
CA GLN A 91 25.03 -1.10 -6.68
C GLN A 91 23.74 -1.22 -5.84
N TYR A 92 23.70 -0.60 -4.66
CA TYR A 92 22.49 -0.57 -3.84
C TYR A 92 21.39 0.27 -4.49
N PHE A 93 21.73 1.47 -4.97
CA PHE A 93 20.79 2.32 -5.69
C PHE A 93 20.28 1.68 -6.99
N ASP A 94 21.16 1.04 -7.76
CA ASP A 94 20.81 0.37 -9.01
C ASP A 94 19.84 -0.79 -8.76
N SER A 95 20.12 -1.63 -7.78
CA SER A 95 19.21 -2.72 -7.38
C SER A 95 17.85 -2.19 -6.90
N MET A 96 17.83 -1.08 -6.16
CA MET A 96 16.58 -0.41 -5.75
C MET A 96 15.85 0.19 -6.96
N ASN A 97 16.59 0.75 -7.94
CA ASN A 97 16.04 1.30 -9.16
C ASN A 97 15.38 0.22 -10.02
N GLN A 98 16.04 -0.91 -10.21
CA GLN A 98 15.49 -2.06 -10.95
C GLN A 98 14.16 -2.51 -10.35
N LYS A 99 14.09 -2.62 -9.02
CA LYS A 99 12.84 -2.89 -8.31
C LYS A 99 11.78 -1.84 -8.58
N PHE A 100 12.12 -0.56 -8.43
CA PHE A 100 11.19 0.54 -8.66
C PHE A 100 10.66 0.57 -10.10
N LEU A 101 11.54 0.38 -11.09
CA LEU A 101 11.21 0.41 -12.52
C LEU A 101 10.18 -0.66 -12.90
N VAL A 102 10.29 -1.88 -12.37
CA VAL A 102 9.30 -2.94 -12.63
C VAL A 102 7.89 -2.48 -12.24
N TYR A 103 7.76 -1.82 -11.08
CA TYR A 103 6.47 -1.30 -10.61
C TYR A 103 6.03 -0.06 -11.39
N ALA A 104 6.95 0.85 -11.70
CA ALA A 104 6.68 2.06 -12.47
C ALA A 104 6.19 1.72 -13.89
N GLU A 105 6.86 0.78 -14.56
CA GLU A 105 6.45 0.27 -15.88
C GLU A 105 5.09 -0.39 -15.82
N ASN A 106 4.83 -1.24 -14.82
CA ASN A 106 3.53 -1.88 -14.65
C ASN A 106 2.42 -0.83 -14.48
N LEU A 107 2.64 0.20 -13.65
CA LEU A 107 1.72 1.32 -13.46
C LEU A 107 1.46 2.08 -14.76
N VAL A 108 2.53 2.48 -15.46
CA VAL A 108 2.43 3.26 -16.70
C VAL A 108 1.70 2.48 -17.78
N GLN A 109 2.04 1.20 -17.99
CA GLN A 109 1.36 0.35 -18.97
C GLN A 109 -0.11 0.13 -18.62
N SER A 110 -0.41 -0.10 -17.33
CA SER A 110 -1.78 -0.25 -16.85
C SER A 110 -2.59 1.02 -17.12
N LEU A 111 -2.04 2.20 -16.81
CA LEU A 111 -2.68 3.49 -17.06
C LEU A 111 -2.90 3.77 -18.54
N GLN A 112 -1.92 3.47 -19.39
CA GLN A 112 -2.04 3.67 -20.85
C GLN A 112 -3.10 2.77 -21.50
N LYS A 113 -3.29 1.56 -20.96
CA LYS A 113 -4.32 0.61 -21.42
C LYS A 113 -5.67 0.81 -20.75
N SER A 114 -5.77 1.69 -19.75
CA SER A 114 -6.99 1.95 -19.00
C SER A 114 -7.94 2.86 -19.77
N THR A 115 -9.23 2.70 -19.51
CA THR A 115 -10.29 3.59 -19.99
C THR A 115 -10.85 4.40 -18.81
N PRO A 116 -11.67 5.44 -19.06
CA PRO A 116 -12.32 6.19 -17.97
C PRO A 116 -13.20 5.34 -17.04
N THR A 117 -13.65 4.17 -17.50
CA THR A 117 -14.56 3.29 -16.76
C THR A 117 -13.91 2.00 -16.26
N GLN A 118 -12.71 1.65 -16.76
CA GLN A 118 -12.04 0.41 -16.42
C GLN A 118 -10.53 0.58 -16.35
N PHE A 119 -9.95 0.25 -15.20
CA PHE A 119 -8.50 0.17 -15.04
C PHE A 119 -7.98 -1.14 -15.66
N ALA A 120 -6.92 -1.06 -16.47
CA ALA A 120 -6.25 -2.21 -17.06
C ALA A 120 -5.36 -2.88 -16.00
N LEU A 121 -5.91 -3.88 -15.32
CA LEU A 121 -5.23 -4.59 -14.25
C LEU A 121 -4.16 -5.55 -14.79
N ASN A 122 -2.92 -5.44 -14.31
CA ASN A 122 -1.88 -6.45 -14.48
C ASN A 122 -1.24 -6.82 -13.15
N THR A 123 -1.62 -7.97 -12.59
CA THR A 123 -1.05 -8.49 -11.34
C THR A 123 0.04 -9.54 -11.56
N ASN A 124 0.40 -9.84 -12.82
CA ASN A 124 1.44 -10.81 -13.14
C ASN A 124 2.74 -10.10 -13.51
N PHE A 125 3.49 -9.70 -12.49
CA PHE A 125 4.82 -9.10 -12.64
C PHE A 125 5.69 -9.46 -11.43
N GLN A 126 7.01 -9.27 -11.56
CA GLN A 126 7.96 -9.58 -10.49
C GLN A 126 7.74 -8.66 -9.28
N THR A 127 7.52 -9.26 -8.10
CA THR A 127 7.36 -8.55 -6.82
C THR A 127 8.46 -8.87 -5.82
N GLU A 128 9.26 -9.91 -6.07
CA GLU A 128 10.36 -10.36 -5.22
C GLU A 128 11.71 -9.89 -5.77
N PHE A 129 12.53 -9.28 -4.90
CA PHE A 129 13.83 -8.74 -5.29
C PHE A 129 14.89 -9.01 -4.20
N ASP A 130 16.09 -9.42 -4.60
CA ASP A 130 17.18 -9.73 -3.65
C ASP A 130 17.70 -8.52 -2.88
N ILE A 131 17.43 -7.30 -3.37
CA ILE A 131 17.75 -6.06 -2.65
C ILE A 131 17.05 -6.00 -1.29
N ASP A 132 15.86 -6.60 -1.15
CA ASP A 132 15.13 -6.61 0.13
C ASP A 132 15.90 -7.40 1.19
N LYS A 133 16.46 -8.56 0.82
CA LYS A 133 17.32 -9.36 1.71
C LYS A 133 18.62 -8.62 2.04
N THR A 134 19.16 -7.92 1.06
CA THR A 134 20.41 -7.18 1.20
C THR A 134 20.25 -6.01 2.17
N ILE A 135 19.18 -5.22 2.03
CA ILE A 135 18.89 -4.07 2.88
C ILE A 135 18.46 -4.50 4.28
N ALA A 136 17.77 -5.64 4.45
CA ALA A 136 17.48 -6.19 5.77
C ALA A 136 18.74 -6.42 6.63
N ASN A 137 19.91 -6.61 6.00
CA ASN A 137 21.16 -6.70 6.75
C ASN A 137 21.55 -5.40 7.46
N PHE A 138 21.10 -4.23 7.00
CA PHE A 138 21.39 -2.93 7.61
C PHE A 138 20.62 -2.68 8.92
N GLU A 139 19.65 -3.52 9.26
CA GLU A 139 19.01 -3.53 10.59
C GLU A 139 19.92 -4.09 11.69
N LYS A 140 20.95 -4.85 11.31
CA LYS A 140 21.86 -5.52 12.26
C LYS A 140 22.59 -4.48 13.12
N PRO A 141 22.86 -4.77 14.43
CA PRO A 141 23.46 -3.82 15.37
C PRO A 141 24.73 -3.12 14.85
N LYS A 142 25.56 -3.83 14.08
CA LYS A 142 26.80 -3.30 13.49
C LYS A 142 26.61 -2.12 12.53
N PHE A 143 25.42 -1.94 11.97
CA PHE A 143 25.12 -0.87 11.02
C PHE A 143 24.25 0.24 11.62
N LYS A 144 23.78 0.10 12.87
CA LYS A 144 22.88 1.08 13.52
C LYS A 144 23.47 2.48 13.64
N GLN A 145 24.80 2.58 13.66
CA GLN A 145 25.52 3.85 13.78
C GLN A 145 26.18 4.29 12.47
N VAL A 146 26.00 3.55 11.36
CA VAL A 146 26.60 3.89 10.07
C VAL A 146 25.61 4.72 9.26
N PRO A 147 25.81 6.04 9.09
CA PRO A 147 24.78 6.92 8.52
C PRO A 147 24.33 6.50 7.12
N LEU A 148 25.28 6.20 6.23
CA LEU A 148 24.96 5.77 4.86
C LEU A 148 24.14 4.47 4.84
N ALA A 149 24.47 3.50 5.68
CA ALA A 149 23.73 2.24 5.76
C ALA A 149 22.29 2.47 6.25
N GLN A 150 22.12 3.35 7.25
CA GLN A 150 20.79 3.73 7.73
C GLN A 150 20.00 4.54 6.67
N SER A 151 20.64 5.47 5.96
CA SER A 151 20.00 6.19 4.85
C SER A 151 19.51 5.24 3.76
N LEU A 152 20.34 4.28 3.34
CA LEU A 152 19.94 3.26 2.35
C LEU A 152 18.80 2.37 2.87
N PHE A 153 18.84 2.02 4.15
CA PHE A 153 17.79 1.25 4.80
C PHE A 153 16.43 1.97 4.79
N TYR A 154 16.39 3.22 5.29
CA TYR A 154 15.17 4.00 5.33
C TYR A 154 14.68 4.39 3.93
N LEU A 155 15.58 4.57 2.97
CA LEU A 155 15.21 4.78 1.57
C LEU A 155 14.49 3.55 1.01
N ALA A 156 15.04 2.35 1.19
CA ALA A 156 14.40 1.12 0.73
C ALA A 156 13.03 0.90 1.40
N GLN A 157 12.92 1.18 2.70
CA GLN A 157 11.62 1.16 3.38
C GLN A 157 10.65 2.17 2.75
N TYR A 158 11.12 3.38 2.44
CA TYR A 158 10.30 4.41 1.82
C TYR A 158 9.78 4.01 0.43
N ILE A 159 10.64 3.39 -0.38
CA ILE A 159 10.28 2.76 -1.66
C ILE A 159 9.20 1.70 -1.42
N ASN A 160 9.46 0.74 -0.53
CA ASN A 160 8.55 -0.37 -0.26
C ASN A 160 7.16 0.11 0.17
N LEU A 161 7.07 1.14 1.03
CA LEU A 161 5.78 1.72 1.43
C LEU A 161 4.99 2.31 0.25
N HIS A 162 5.65 2.77 -0.81
CA HIS A 162 4.99 3.25 -2.03
C HIS A 162 4.60 2.10 -2.95
N LEU A 163 5.48 1.12 -3.13
CA LEU A 163 5.22 -0.06 -3.96
C LEU A 163 4.10 -0.94 -3.36
N GLU A 164 4.07 -1.13 -2.05
CA GLU A 164 2.98 -1.83 -1.36
C GLU A 164 1.65 -1.12 -1.51
N ALA A 165 1.63 0.22 -1.45
CA ALA A 165 0.42 0.99 -1.67
C ALA A 165 -0.13 0.76 -3.09
N TYR A 166 0.76 0.60 -4.08
CA TYR A 166 0.37 0.21 -5.43
C TYR A 166 -0.18 -1.23 -5.48
N SER A 167 0.49 -2.20 -4.86
CA SER A 167 0.01 -3.58 -4.79
C SER A 167 -1.39 -3.67 -4.17
N HIS A 168 -1.65 -2.92 -3.09
CA HIS A 168 -2.98 -2.83 -2.49
C HIS A 168 -4.01 -2.22 -3.44
N PHE A 169 -3.63 -1.16 -4.16
CA PHE A 169 -4.49 -0.59 -5.19
C PHE A 169 -4.87 -1.61 -6.28
N LEU A 170 -3.91 -2.39 -6.77
CA LEU A 170 -4.19 -3.45 -7.76
C LEU A 170 -5.10 -4.55 -7.18
N LYS A 171 -4.86 -4.96 -5.93
CA LYS A 171 -5.69 -5.94 -5.24
C LYS A 171 -7.13 -5.45 -5.07
N ASP A 172 -7.33 -4.18 -4.74
CA ASP A 172 -8.68 -3.61 -4.64
C ASP A 172 -9.46 -3.62 -5.97
N LEU A 173 -8.74 -3.67 -7.10
CA LEU A 173 -9.32 -3.73 -8.44
C LEU A 173 -9.51 -5.16 -8.97
N GLN A 174 -9.01 -6.17 -8.27
CA GLN A 174 -9.22 -7.56 -8.66
C GLN A 174 -10.69 -7.94 -8.51
N PRO A 175 -11.32 -8.51 -9.56
CA PRO A 175 -12.70 -8.96 -9.47
C PRO A 175 -12.81 -10.09 -8.45
N VAL A 176 -13.74 -9.93 -7.54
CA VAL A 176 -14.02 -10.85 -6.44
C VAL A 176 -14.81 -12.06 -6.99
N LYS A 177 -14.11 -13.09 -7.48
CA LYS A 177 -14.74 -14.20 -8.22
C LYS A 177 -15.13 -15.42 -7.37
N ILE A 178 -14.33 -15.79 -6.36
CA ILE A 178 -14.52 -17.03 -5.59
C ILE A 178 -14.54 -16.71 -4.08
N PRO A 179 -15.71 -16.70 -3.42
CA PRO A 179 -15.86 -16.41 -1.98
C PRO A 179 -14.95 -17.22 -1.06
N LYS A 180 -14.78 -18.51 -1.37
CA LYS A 180 -13.92 -19.44 -0.61
C LYS A 180 -12.43 -19.06 -0.61
N GLN A 181 -12.01 -18.20 -1.53
CA GLN A 181 -10.61 -17.75 -1.66
C GLN A 181 -10.40 -16.34 -1.11
N TRP A 182 -11.43 -15.71 -0.51
CA TRP A 182 -11.26 -14.39 0.08
C TRP A 182 -10.34 -14.49 1.29
N GLU A 183 -9.47 -13.51 1.43
CA GLU A 183 -8.63 -13.39 2.61
C GLU A 183 -9.50 -13.13 3.84
N LYS A 184 -9.16 -13.81 4.94
CA LYS A 184 -9.84 -13.63 6.21
C LYS A 184 -9.29 -12.37 6.87
N GLU A 185 -10.19 -11.45 7.20
CA GLU A 185 -9.86 -10.21 7.89
C GLU A 185 -10.35 -10.27 9.33
N ASN A 186 -9.59 -9.66 10.24
CA ASN A 186 -10.05 -9.48 11.61
C ASN A 186 -11.10 -8.37 11.64
N ALA A 187 -12.29 -8.70 12.15
CA ALA A 187 -13.38 -7.76 12.22
C ALA A 187 -14.26 -7.98 13.45
N SER A 188 -14.79 -6.87 13.97
CA SER A 188 -15.86 -6.87 14.96
C SER A 188 -17.17 -6.57 14.25
N VAL A 189 -18.08 -7.54 14.21
CA VAL A 189 -19.36 -7.43 13.51
C VAL A 189 -20.49 -7.27 14.51
N SER A 190 -21.45 -6.41 14.21
CA SER A 190 -22.70 -6.24 14.94
C SER A 190 -23.89 -6.26 13.97
N ALA A 191 -25.11 -6.24 14.49
CA ALA A 191 -26.31 -6.21 13.67
C ALA A 191 -26.45 -4.93 12.82
N CYS A 192 -25.72 -3.85 13.12
CA CYS A 192 -25.84 -2.57 12.42
C CYS A 192 -24.56 -2.11 11.72
N GLY A 193 -23.45 -2.80 11.91
CA GLY A 193 -22.18 -2.36 11.37
C GLY A 193 -21.04 -3.33 11.62
N ILE A 194 -19.90 -3.01 11.03
CA ILE A 194 -18.65 -3.76 11.14
C ILE A 194 -17.49 -2.82 11.39
N ALA A 195 -16.55 -3.23 12.23
CA ALA A 195 -15.24 -2.61 12.32
C ALA A 195 -14.19 -3.58 11.77
N ILE A 196 -13.56 -3.23 10.65
CA ILE A 196 -12.51 -4.03 10.00
C ILE A 196 -11.12 -3.49 10.32
N HIS A 197 -10.17 -4.38 10.54
CA HIS A 197 -8.77 -4.03 10.79
C HIS A 197 -7.96 -4.33 9.54
N VAL A 198 -7.69 -3.29 8.74
CA VAL A 198 -6.98 -3.45 7.45
C VAL A 198 -5.82 -2.47 7.36
N PRO A 199 -4.76 -2.75 6.57
CA PRO A 199 -3.62 -1.86 6.43
C PRO A 199 -3.91 -0.63 5.56
N LYS A 200 -5.17 -0.16 5.52
CA LYS A 200 -5.68 0.95 4.69
C LYS A 200 -6.74 1.74 5.45
N ARG A 201 -6.69 3.07 5.36
CA ARG A 201 -7.75 3.94 5.86
C ARG A 201 -8.63 4.38 4.70
N PHE A 202 -9.93 4.24 4.91
CA PHE A 202 -10.94 4.73 3.98
C PHE A 202 -11.34 6.17 4.33
N PRO A 203 -11.82 6.97 3.37
CA PRO A 203 -12.32 8.31 3.63
C PRO A 203 -13.58 8.23 4.49
N LEU A 204 -13.65 9.08 5.51
CA LEU A 204 -14.84 9.22 6.33
C LEU A 204 -16.05 9.60 5.47
N ASN A 205 -17.22 9.08 5.81
CA ASN A 205 -18.49 9.26 5.11
C ASN A 205 -18.52 8.73 3.67
N SER A 206 -17.50 7.98 3.23
CA SER A 206 -17.55 7.34 1.93
C SER A 206 -18.48 6.13 1.95
N LYS A 207 -19.26 5.98 0.87
CA LYS A 207 -20.09 4.80 0.63
C LYS A 207 -19.23 3.68 0.05
N VAL A 208 -19.39 2.49 0.58
CA VAL A 208 -18.68 1.28 0.17
C VAL A 208 -19.64 0.11 0.07
N GLU A 209 -19.19 -0.96 -0.58
CA GLU A 209 -19.87 -2.25 -0.59
C GLU A 209 -19.07 -3.22 0.28
N THR A 210 -19.73 -3.84 1.25
CA THR A 210 -19.17 -4.84 2.14
C THR A 210 -19.68 -6.21 1.72
N ASN A 211 -18.75 -7.14 1.51
CA ASN A 211 -19.09 -8.51 1.14
C ASN A 211 -18.73 -9.44 2.31
N PHE A 212 -19.70 -10.21 2.78
CA PHE A 212 -19.52 -11.27 3.76
C PHE A 212 -19.58 -12.62 3.06
N TYR A 213 -18.72 -13.54 3.48
CA TYR A 213 -18.82 -14.95 3.11
C TYR A 213 -18.91 -15.78 4.38
N PHE A 214 -20.01 -16.51 4.53
CA PHE A 214 -20.27 -17.40 5.66
C PHE A 214 -19.91 -18.83 5.27
N SER A 215 -18.74 -19.30 5.70
CA SER A 215 -18.21 -20.60 5.27
C SER A 215 -19.04 -21.80 5.71
N GLU A 216 -19.81 -21.67 6.79
CA GLU A 216 -20.64 -22.75 7.34
C GLU A 216 -21.90 -22.99 6.51
N THR A 217 -22.47 -21.93 5.94
CA THR A 217 -23.70 -22.00 5.13
C THR A 217 -23.46 -21.84 3.63
N ASP A 218 -22.22 -21.56 3.23
CA ASP A 218 -21.81 -21.21 1.85
C ASP A 218 -22.60 -20.00 1.29
N GLU A 219 -23.04 -19.10 2.18
CA GLU A 219 -23.82 -17.91 1.82
C GLU A 219 -22.91 -16.69 1.64
N VAL A 220 -23.29 -15.81 0.70
CA VAL A 220 -22.66 -14.50 0.50
C VAL A 220 -23.68 -13.41 0.75
N LEU A 221 -23.33 -12.45 1.61
CA LEU A 221 -24.16 -11.28 1.88
C LEU A 221 -23.43 -10.03 1.40
N LYS A 222 -24.10 -9.22 0.56
CA LYS A 222 -23.57 -7.96 0.03
C LYS A 222 -24.37 -6.81 0.59
N LEU A 223 -23.70 -5.91 1.31
CA LEU A 223 -24.34 -4.76 1.94
C LEU A 223 -23.68 -3.47 1.45
N LYS A 224 -24.50 -2.44 1.24
CA LYS A 224 -23.97 -1.08 1.18
C LYS A 224 -23.65 -0.63 2.61
N ALA A 225 -22.62 0.17 2.76
CA ALA A 225 -22.22 0.68 4.06
C ALA A 225 -21.57 2.06 3.93
N THR A 226 -21.55 2.80 5.03
CA THR A 226 -20.89 4.10 5.13
C THR A 226 -19.77 4.04 6.15
N ILE A 227 -18.58 4.55 5.81
CA ILE A 227 -17.48 4.70 6.77
C ILE A 227 -17.83 5.77 7.81
N VAL A 228 -18.00 5.40 9.07
CA VAL A 228 -18.43 6.33 10.14
C VAL A 228 -17.33 6.67 11.14
N ARG A 229 -16.27 5.85 11.22
CA ARG A 229 -15.11 6.13 12.08
C ARG A 229 -13.86 5.45 11.54
N CYS A 230 -12.70 6.11 11.68
CA CYS A 230 -11.40 5.54 11.37
C CYS A 230 -10.41 5.85 12.49
N ASN A 231 -9.77 4.82 13.05
CA ASN A 231 -8.74 4.94 14.07
C ASN A 231 -7.46 4.23 13.62
N SER A 232 -6.31 4.89 13.75
CA SER A 232 -5.02 4.23 13.52
C SER A 232 -4.69 3.30 14.69
N LEU A 233 -4.16 2.12 14.38
CA LEU A 233 -3.64 1.16 15.34
C LEU A 233 -2.13 0.98 15.12
N PRO A 234 -1.28 1.85 15.70
CA PRO A 234 0.15 1.89 15.38
C PRO A 234 0.90 0.59 15.68
N LYS A 235 0.50 -0.13 16.74
CA LYS A 235 1.14 -1.40 17.13
C LYS A 235 0.91 -2.52 16.11
N GLU A 236 -0.25 -2.51 15.46
CA GLU A 236 -0.66 -3.51 14.47
C GLU A 236 -0.33 -3.05 13.03
N GLN A 237 0.19 -1.83 12.87
CA GLN A 237 0.41 -1.19 11.56
C GLN A 237 -0.84 -1.22 10.67
N SER A 238 -2.01 -1.14 11.32
CA SER A 238 -3.32 -1.26 10.68
C SER A 238 -4.21 -0.06 11.00
N GLU A 239 -5.35 -0.01 10.35
CA GLU A 239 -6.40 0.96 10.59
C GLU A 239 -7.69 0.20 10.92
N CYS A 240 -8.33 0.62 12.01
CA CYS A 240 -9.68 0.21 12.33
C CYS A 240 -10.64 1.14 11.60
N ASN A 241 -11.36 0.60 10.61
CA ASN A 241 -12.39 1.31 9.87
C ASN A 241 -13.74 0.77 10.32
N ALA A 242 -14.55 1.60 10.97
CA ALA A 242 -15.91 1.27 11.35
C ALA A 242 -16.88 1.74 10.27
N LEU A 243 -17.82 0.85 9.95
CA LEU A 243 -18.80 0.97 8.90
C LEU A 243 -20.19 0.75 9.49
N ASP A 244 -21.13 1.62 9.16
CA ASP A 244 -22.54 1.40 9.42
C ASP A 244 -23.19 0.82 8.17
N PHE A 245 -23.99 -0.22 8.33
CA PHE A 245 -24.68 -0.87 7.21
C PHE A 245 -25.90 -0.07 6.77
N ASP A 246 -26.02 0.10 5.46
CA ASP A 246 -27.25 0.54 4.82
C ASP A 246 -28.05 -0.72 4.48
N PHE A 247 -28.95 -1.15 5.37
CA PHE A 247 -29.80 -2.31 5.10
C PHE A 247 -30.83 -1.99 4.03
N PRO A 248 -30.82 -2.68 2.88
CA PRO A 248 -31.83 -2.48 1.87
C PRO A 248 -33.13 -3.21 2.21
N THR A 249 -33.07 -4.30 3.00
CA THR A 249 -34.22 -5.11 3.39
C THR A 249 -34.12 -5.67 4.81
N SER A 250 -35.26 -6.04 5.42
CA SER A 250 -35.31 -6.75 6.70
C SER A 250 -34.74 -8.17 6.62
N SER A 251 -34.72 -8.77 5.43
CA SER A 251 -34.15 -10.11 5.20
C SER A 251 -32.64 -10.11 5.43
N ASP A 252 -31.93 -9.09 4.93
CA ASP A 252 -30.48 -8.97 5.09
C ASP A 252 -30.09 -8.76 6.55
N GLN A 253 -30.88 -7.97 7.28
CA GLN A 253 -30.71 -7.76 8.72
C GLN A 253 -30.96 -9.06 9.51
N SER A 254 -31.97 -9.84 9.12
CA SER A 254 -32.27 -11.12 9.75
C SER A 254 -31.14 -12.14 9.51
N LEU A 255 -30.57 -12.16 8.31
CA LEU A 255 -29.46 -13.05 7.97
C LEU A 255 -28.22 -12.75 8.81
N ILE A 256 -27.80 -11.49 8.89
CA ILE A 256 -26.61 -11.13 9.68
C ILE A 256 -26.80 -11.40 11.17
N GLN A 257 -28.01 -11.16 11.70
CA GLN A 257 -28.33 -11.46 13.08
C GLN A 257 -28.26 -12.96 13.37
N ARG A 258 -28.86 -13.79 12.51
CA ARG A 258 -28.79 -15.26 12.62
C ARG A 258 -27.36 -15.77 12.66
N GLN A 259 -26.50 -15.26 11.76
CA GLN A 259 -25.10 -15.67 11.69
C GLN A 259 -24.30 -15.23 12.93
N LEU A 260 -24.59 -14.04 13.49
CA LEU A 260 -23.98 -13.58 14.73
C LEU A 260 -24.37 -14.47 15.92
N GLU A 261 -25.65 -14.83 16.03
CA GLU A 261 -26.15 -15.72 17.09
C GLU A 261 -25.51 -17.12 16.99
N GLN A 262 -25.43 -17.69 15.79
CA GLN A 262 -24.76 -18.97 15.54
C GLN A 262 -23.28 -18.94 15.96
N PHE A 263 -22.56 -17.87 15.59
CA PHE A 263 -21.16 -17.69 15.99
C PHE A 263 -21.00 -17.59 17.51
N GLN A 264 -21.88 -16.84 18.19
CA GLN A 264 -21.84 -16.69 19.64
C GLN A 264 -22.09 -18.01 20.37
N ILE A 265 -23.09 -18.78 19.94
CA ILE A 265 -23.40 -20.11 20.50
C ILE A 265 -22.19 -21.03 20.35
N THR A 266 -21.62 -21.11 19.15
CA THR A 266 -20.44 -21.96 18.86
C THR A 266 -19.26 -21.56 19.73
N ARG A 267 -19.02 -20.26 19.91
CA ARG A 267 -17.94 -19.77 20.77
C ARG A 267 -18.17 -20.12 22.24
N CYS A 268 -19.40 -19.99 22.75
CA CYS A 268 -19.73 -20.34 24.14
C CYS A 268 -19.55 -21.83 24.41
N LEU A 269 -20.02 -22.70 23.50
CA LEU A 269 -19.85 -24.16 23.64
C LEU A 269 -18.38 -24.59 23.64
N ALA A 270 -17.49 -23.83 22.99
CA ALA A 270 -16.06 -24.07 23.00
C ALA A 270 -15.35 -23.67 24.32
N PHE A 271 -16.01 -22.92 25.21
CA PHE A 271 -15.47 -22.57 26.55
C PHE A 271 -15.87 -23.55 27.65
N ASP A 272 -16.90 -24.39 27.40
CA ASP A 272 -17.39 -25.40 28.35
C ASP A 272 -16.75 -26.79 28.12
N LEU A 273 -15.62 -26.85 27.39
CA LEU A 273 -14.75 -28.01 27.15
C LEU A 273 -13.30 -27.65 27.47
#